data_AF-A0A955PSL4-F1
#
_entry.id   AF-A0A955PSL4-F1
#
_cell.length_a   1.000
_cell.length_b   1.000
_cell.length_c   1.000
_cell.angle_alpha   90.00
_cell.angle_beta   90.00
_cell.angle_gamma   90.00
#
_symmetry.space_group_name_H-M   'P 1'
#
loop_
_entity.id
_entity.type
_entity.pdbx_description
1 polymer ?
#
loop_
_entity_poly.entity_id
_entity_poly.type
_entity_poly.pdbx_seq_one_letter_code
_entity_poly.pdbx_strand_id
1 'polypeptide(L)'
;NAEVLLQDLDELHAYVQSQAARVPAEQRVLVTAHDAFHYFGRTYGFDVRGLQGISTASEAGTADVQQLANFIVEHEIPAIFIESSVPIRNVEALQAAVAAKGHQVDIGGELFSDAMGDPGTPEGTYVGMVRHNVDTIVAALLGE
;
A
#
# COMPACT_ATOMS: atom_id res chain seq x y z
N ASN A 1 -20.83 20.04 -12.42
CA ASN A 1 -19.44 19.53 -12.37
C ASN A 1 -19.02 19.19 -10.95
N ALA A 2 -18.98 20.15 -10.02
CA ALA A 2 -18.59 19.85 -8.63
C ALA A 2 -19.51 18.84 -7.93
N GLU A 3 -20.84 18.96 -8.10
CA GLU A 3 -21.81 18.03 -7.50
C GLU A 3 -21.64 16.60 -8.01
N VAL A 4 -21.44 16.41 -9.32
CA VAL A 4 -21.18 15.11 -9.93
C VAL A 4 -19.89 14.51 -9.36
N LEU A 5 -18.82 15.30 -9.28
CA LEU A 5 -17.56 14.83 -8.71
C LEU A 5 -17.71 14.44 -7.23
N LEU A 6 -18.47 15.20 -6.44
CA LEU A 6 -18.72 14.85 -5.04
C LEU A 6 -19.47 13.52 -4.93
N GLN A 7 -20.45 13.28 -5.81
CA GLN A 7 -21.14 11.99 -5.87
C GLN A 7 -20.16 10.85 -6.23
N ASP A 8 -19.30 11.04 -7.23
CA ASP A 8 -18.29 10.04 -7.61
C ASP A 8 -17.35 9.71 -6.43
N LEU A 9 -17.01 10.71 -5.61
CA LEU A 9 -16.17 10.55 -4.41
C LEU A 9 -16.91 9.83 -3.27
N ASP A 10 -18.20 10.09 -3.07
CA ASP A 10 -19.02 9.37 -2.09
C ASP A 10 -19.16 7.88 -2.48
N GLU A 11 -19.40 7.61 -3.77
CA GLU A 11 -19.46 6.25 -4.31
C GLU A 11 -18.10 5.54 -4.20
N LEU A 12 -17.00 6.26 -4.47
CA LEU A 12 -15.65 5.75 -4.27
C LEU A 12 -15.39 5.43 -2.80
N HIS A 13 -15.76 6.32 -1.87
CA HIS A 13 -15.57 6.10 -0.44
C HIS A 13 -16.31 4.84 0.03
N ALA A 14 -17.58 4.69 -0.36
CA ALA A 14 -18.37 3.50 -0.04
C ALA A 14 -17.75 2.23 -0.63
N TYR A 15 -17.24 2.31 -1.87
CA TYR A 15 -16.54 1.21 -2.51
C TYR A 15 -15.29 0.80 -1.73
N VAL A 16 -14.40 1.73 -1.42
CA VAL A 16 -13.15 1.46 -0.69
C VAL A 16 -13.45 0.88 0.70
N GLN A 17 -14.46 1.42 1.39
CA GLN A 17 -14.89 0.88 2.67
C GLN A 17 -15.37 -0.57 2.56
N SER A 18 -16.15 -0.89 1.52
CA SER A 18 -16.63 -2.26 1.30
C SER A 18 -15.50 -3.24 0.97
N GLN A 19 -14.51 -2.80 0.19
CA GLN A 19 -13.34 -3.60 -0.16
C GLN A 19 -12.46 -3.84 1.06
N ALA A 20 -12.12 -2.78 1.80
CA ALA A 20 -11.35 -2.86 3.04
C ALA A 20 -11.99 -3.80 4.08
N ALA A 21 -13.32 -3.80 4.17
CA ALA A 21 -14.06 -4.66 5.10
C ALA A 21 -13.92 -6.17 4.80
N ARG A 22 -13.53 -6.55 3.57
CA ARG A 22 -13.27 -7.95 3.18
C ARG A 22 -12.04 -8.52 3.88
N VAL A 23 -11.04 -7.68 4.17
CA VAL A 23 -9.81 -8.09 4.88
C VAL A 23 -10.13 -8.18 6.38
N PRO A 24 -9.86 -9.29 7.07
CA PRO A 24 -9.96 -9.40 8.53
C PRO A 24 -9.12 -8.33 9.24
N ALA A 25 -9.60 -7.78 10.36
CA ALA A 25 -8.93 -6.67 11.03
C ALA A 25 -7.49 -6.99 11.44
N GLU A 26 -7.22 -8.25 11.77
CA GLU A 26 -5.91 -8.78 12.15
C GLU A 26 -4.93 -8.83 10.97
N GLN A 27 -5.44 -8.88 9.73
CA GLN A 27 -4.66 -8.91 8.49
C GLN A 27 -4.55 -7.53 7.81
N ARG A 28 -5.20 -6.49 8.36
CA ARG A 28 -5.18 -5.12 7.80
C ARG A 28 -3.89 -4.40 8.15
N VAL A 29 -2.78 -4.91 7.64
CA VAL A 29 -1.47 -4.29 7.75
C VAL A 29 -0.97 -4.00 6.34
N LEU A 30 -0.71 -2.74 6.05
CA LEU A 30 -0.28 -2.26 4.74
C LEU A 30 1.17 -1.80 4.82
N VAL A 31 2.08 -2.54 4.18
CA VAL A 31 3.51 -2.22 4.12
C VAL A 31 3.88 -1.69 2.74
N THR A 32 4.37 -0.45 2.67
CA THR A 32 4.63 0.27 1.39
C THR A 32 6.06 0.83 1.32
N ALA A 33 6.42 1.40 0.17
CA ALA A 33 7.76 1.96 -0.05
C ALA A 33 8.03 3.20 0.83
N HIS A 34 7.02 4.02 1.08
CA HIS A 34 7.09 5.12 2.05
C HIS A 34 5.76 5.40 2.76
N ASP A 35 5.79 6.22 3.81
CA ASP A 35 4.61 6.52 4.64
C ASP A 35 3.65 7.53 3.99
N ALA A 36 2.98 7.09 2.92
CA ALA A 36 2.00 7.88 2.16
C ALA A 36 0.54 7.59 2.55
N PHE A 37 0.27 6.43 3.16
CA PHE A 37 -1.09 5.89 3.28
C PHE A 37 -1.71 6.08 4.67
N HIS A 38 -1.13 6.91 5.54
CA HIS A 38 -1.62 7.08 6.91
C HIS A 38 -3.12 7.48 7.01
N TYR A 39 -3.59 8.36 6.11
CA TYR A 39 -5.02 8.73 6.06
C TYR A 39 -5.92 7.59 5.58
N PHE A 40 -5.43 6.75 4.66
CA PHE A 40 -6.12 5.53 4.23
C PHE A 40 -6.25 4.57 5.41
N GLY A 41 -5.14 4.33 6.13
CA GLY A 41 -5.12 3.49 7.33
C GLY A 41 -6.09 3.96 8.39
N ARG A 42 -6.09 5.26 8.71
CA ARG A 42 -7.03 5.86 9.69
C ARG A 42 -8.49 5.72 9.27
N THR A 43 -8.79 5.86 7.98
CA THR A 43 -10.17 5.88 7.48
C THR A 43 -10.75 4.46 7.31
N TYR A 44 -9.92 3.52 6.87
CA TYR A 44 -10.36 2.16 6.50
C TYR A 44 -9.85 1.07 7.45
N GLY A 45 -9.14 1.44 8.50
CA GLY A 45 -8.72 0.55 9.59
C GLY A 45 -7.52 -0.32 9.25
N PHE A 46 -6.51 0.22 8.57
CA PHE A 46 -5.22 -0.44 8.33
C PHE A 46 -4.12 0.14 9.22
N ASP A 47 -3.27 -0.72 9.78
CA ASP A 47 -1.95 -0.33 10.30
C ASP A 47 -1.01 -0.15 9.09
N VAL A 48 -0.56 1.09 8.86
CA VAL A 48 0.24 1.45 7.70
C VAL A 48 1.69 1.61 8.13
N ARG A 49 2.59 0.94 7.41
CA ARG A 49 4.04 1.00 7.64
C ARG A 49 4.76 1.31 6.34
N GLY A 50 5.41 2.47 6.27
CA GLY A 50 6.33 2.81 5.18
C GLY A 50 7.75 2.34 5.49
N LEU A 51 8.48 1.89 4.47
CA LEU A 51 9.93 1.65 4.59
C LEU A 51 10.71 2.96 4.76
N GLN A 52 10.35 3.98 3.98
CA GLN A 52 10.78 5.36 4.18
C GLN A 52 9.74 6.11 5.02
N GLY A 53 10.16 7.24 5.63
CA GLY A 53 9.24 8.14 6.32
C GLY A 53 8.30 8.88 5.36
N ILE A 54 7.60 9.89 5.87
CA ILE A 54 6.63 10.69 5.09
C ILE A 54 7.27 11.36 3.86
N SER A 55 8.55 11.73 3.97
CA SER A 55 9.31 12.30 2.85
C SER A 55 10.28 11.27 2.28
N THR A 56 10.25 11.14 0.96
CA THR A 56 11.19 10.33 0.17
C THR A 56 12.56 11.01 -0.04
N ALA A 57 12.77 12.20 0.54
CA ALA A 57 14.02 12.94 0.43
C ALA A 57 15.20 12.25 1.15
N SER A 58 14.90 11.37 2.11
CA SER A 58 15.90 10.54 2.80
C SER A 58 15.66 9.08 2.48
N GLU A 59 16.72 8.38 2.07
CA GLU A 59 16.65 6.93 1.87
C GLU A 59 16.49 6.20 3.21
N ALA A 60 15.83 5.04 3.18
CA ALA A 60 15.70 4.18 4.35
C ALA A 60 17.08 3.61 4.73
N GLY A 61 17.43 3.70 6.01
CA GLY A 61 18.66 3.11 6.52
C GLY A 61 18.55 1.59 6.60
N THR A 62 19.70 0.93 6.74
CA THR A 62 19.75 -0.53 6.99
C THR A 62 19.00 -0.92 8.27
N ALA A 63 19.00 -0.06 9.29
CA ALA A 63 18.25 -0.28 10.53
C ALA A 63 16.73 -0.25 10.31
N ASP A 64 16.23 0.61 9.42
CA ASP A 64 14.81 0.72 9.11
C ASP A 64 14.32 -0.53 8.36
N VAL A 65 15.10 -0.97 7.37
CA VAL A 65 14.87 -2.23 6.64
C VAL A 65 14.81 -3.41 7.62
N GLN A 66 15.75 -3.50 8.57
CA GLN A 66 15.78 -4.61 9.53
C GLN A 66 14.62 -4.58 10.52
N GLN A 67 14.22 -3.40 11.00
CA GLN A 67 13.07 -3.25 11.89
C GLN A 67 11.77 -3.65 11.19
N LEU A 68 11.57 -3.15 9.97
CA LEU A 68 10.37 -3.47 9.20
C LEU A 68 10.34 -4.95 8.79
N ALA A 69 11.50 -5.53 8.42
CA ALA A 69 11.59 -6.96 8.15
C ALA A 69 11.25 -7.82 9.38
N ASN A 70 11.68 -7.42 10.58
CA ASN A 70 11.29 -8.12 11.82
C ASN A 70 9.78 -8.04 12.04
N PHE A 71 9.19 -6.86 11.84
CA PHE A 71 7.76 -6.66 11.98
C PHE A 71 6.95 -7.53 10.99
N ILE A 72 7.37 -7.59 9.73
CA ILE A 72 6.75 -8.46 8.71
C ILE A 72 6.75 -9.93 9.16
N VAL A 73 7.90 -10.41 9.66
CA VAL A 73 8.06 -11.79 10.13
C VAL A 73 7.21 -12.06 11.37
N GLU A 74 7.20 -11.14 12.34
CA GLU A 74 6.46 -11.29 13.61
C GLU A 74 4.95 -11.33 13.40
N HIS A 75 4.45 -10.55 12.43
CA HIS A 75 3.02 -10.45 12.12
C HIS A 75 2.58 -11.36 10.97
N GLU A 76 3.49 -12.16 10.40
CA GLU A 76 3.23 -13.07 9.27
C GLU A 76 2.53 -12.36 8.09
N ILE A 77 3.02 -11.15 7.76
CA ILE A 77 2.39 -10.32 6.73
C ILE A 77 2.58 -10.98 5.35
N PRO A 78 1.49 -11.24 4.58
CA PRO A 78 1.57 -12.00 3.34
C PRO A 78 2.14 -11.19 2.17
N ALA A 79 1.96 -9.87 2.16
CA ALA A 79 2.34 -9.02 1.04
C ALA A 79 2.90 -7.65 1.46
N ILE A 80 3.85 -7.16 0.68
CA ILE A 80 4.37 -5.78 0.69
C ILE A 80 4.18 -5.14 -0.68
N PHE A 81 4.16 -3.82 -0.76
CA PHE A 81 3.79 -3.12 -2.00
C PHE A 81 4.88 -2.17 -2.50
N ILE A 82 5.06 -2.15 -3.81
CA ILE A 82 5.90 -1.16 -4.51
C ILE A 82 5.04 0.05 -4.90
N GLU A 83 5.69 1.15 -5.26
CA GLU A 83 5.00 2.39 -5.61
C GLU A 83 5.57 2.99 -6.89
N SER A 84 4.71 3.59 -7.72
CA SER A 84 5.11 4.15 -9.01
C SER A 84 6.07 5.35 -8.91
N SER A 85 6.08 6.05 -7.78
CA SER A 85 6.90 7.25 -7.54
C SER A 85 8.21 6.98 -6.79
N VAL A 86 8.46 5.74 -6.35
CA VAL A 86 9.62 5.38 -5.51
C VAL A 86 10.40 4.21 -6.14
N PRO A 87 11.75 4.17 -6.06
CA PRO A 87 12.52 3.06 -6.61
C PRO A 87 12.13 1.69 -6.03
N ILE A 88 11.70 0.78 -6.92
CA ILE A 88 11.30 -0.61 -6.60
C ILE A 88 12.35 -1.36 -5.77
N ARG A 89 13.64 -1.11 -6.04
CA ARG A 89 14.79 -1.74 -5.35
C ARG A 89 14.73 -1.66 -3.83
N ASN A 90 14.07 -0.64 -3.27
CA ASN A 90 13.98 -0.47 -1.81
C ASN A 90 13.08 -1.55 -1.20
N VAL A 91 11.95 -1.85 -1.85
CA VAL A 91 11.01 -2.90 -1.41
C VAL A 91 11.58 -4.29 -1.72
N GLU A 92 12.30 -4.47 -2.84
CA GLU A 92 13.03 -5.72 -3.11
C GLU A 92 14.09 -6.01 -2.05
N ALA A 93 14.81 -4.99 -1.58
CA ALA A 93 15.77 -5.14 -0.49
C ALA A 93 15.08 -5.55 0.83
N LEU A 94 13.89 -5.00 1.11
CA LEU A 94 13.06 -5.41 2.25
C LEU A 94 12.60 -6.87 2.10
N GLN A 95 12.11 -7.27 0.92
CA GLN A 95 11.72 -8.66 0.63
C GLN A 95 12.89 -9.62 0.87
N ALA A 96 14.08 -9.28 0.37
CA ALA A 96 15.30 -10.07 0.58
C ALA A 96 15.69 -10.17 2.06
N ALA A 97 15.50 -9.09 2.84
CA ALA A 97 15.76 -9.09 4.28
C ALA A 97 14.77 -9.98 5.05
N VAL A 98 13.50 -10.04 4.63
CA VAL A 98 12.48 -10.95 5.17
C VAL A 98 12.83 -12.41 4.82
N ALA A 99 13.20 -12.67 3.57
CA ALA A 99 13.66 -13.99 3.11
C ALA A 99 14.88 -14.50 3.90
N ALA A 100 15.85 -13.62 4.19
CA ALA A 100 17.01 -13.95 5.00
C ALA A 100 16.67 -14.34 6.46
N LYS A 101 15.47 -13.98 6.94
CA LYS A 101 14.94 -14.36 8.26
C LYS A 101 14.10 -15.64 8.23
N GLY A 102 13.99 -16.29 7.07
CA GLY A 102 13.27 -17.56 6.92
C GLY A 102 11.76 -17.41 6.70
N HIS A 103 11.27 -16.21 6.40
CA HIS A 103 9.88 -15.95 6.03
C HIS A 103 9.81 -15.51 4.57
N GLN A 104 8.72 -15.82 3.87
CA GLN A 104 8.49 -15.37 2.50
C GLN A 104 7.37 -14.34 2.52
N VAL A 105 7.55 -13.25 1.78
CA VAL A 105 6.53 -12.21 1.60
C VAL A 105 6.48 -11.85 0.12
N ASP A 106 5.27 -11.71 -0.42
CA ASP A 106 5.08 -11.40 -1.83
C ASP A 106 5.10 -9.89 -2.08
N ILE A 107 5.51 -9.49 -3.28
CA ILE A 107 5.23 -8.13 -3.75
C ILE A 107 3.81 -8.14 -4.30
N GLY A 108 2.87 -7.59 -3.53
CA GLY A 108 1.42 -7.65 -3.78
C GLY A 108 0.95 -6.79 -4.95
N GLY A 109 1.83 -5.96 -5.51
CA GLY A 109 1.55 -5.13 -6.68
C GLY A 109 2.12 -3.72 -6.53
N GLU A 110 1.85 -2.90 -7.54
CA GLU A 110 2.23 -1.50 -7.58
C GLU A 110 1.05 -0.61 -7.18
N LEU A 111 1.33 0.32 -6.27
CA LEU A 111 0.38 1.32 -5.79
C LEU A 111 0.76 2.72 -6.29
N PHE A 112 -0.26 3.55 -6.42
CA PHE A 112 -0.12 4.97 -6.71
C PHE A 112 -0.17 5.76 -5.41
N SER A 113 0.93 6.40 -5.04
CA SER A 113 1.04 7.25 -3.85
C SER A 113 1.00 8.73 -4.23
N ASP A 114 2.14 9.27 -4.67
CA ASP A 114 2.31 10.70 -4.98
C ASP A 114 2.00 11.06 -6.45
N ALA A 115 1.75 10.04 -7.28
CA ALA A 115 1.46 10.21 -8.70
C ALA A 115 0.33 9.26 -9.13
N MET A 116 -0.53 9.75 -10.02
CA MET A 116 -1.52 8.94 -10.72
C MET A 116 -0.88 8.17 -11.89
N GLY A 117 -1.66 7.28 -12.50
CA GLY A 117 -1.29 6.62 -13.75
C GLY A 117 -1.25 7.56 -14.95
N ASP A 118 -0.98 6.98 -16.12
CA ASP A 118 -0.84 7.75 -17.36
C ASP A 118 -2.14 8.44 -17.79
N PRO A 119 -2.07 9.63 -18.41
CA PRO A 119 -3.25 10.30 -18.94
C PRO A 119 -4.02 9.42 -19.93
N GLY A 120 -5.32 9.24 -19.69
CA GLY A 120 -6.20 8.45 -20.55
C GLY A 120 -6.39 6.99 -20.10
N THR A 121 -5.70 6.53 -19.05
CA THR A 121 -6.03 5.27 -18.36
C THR A 121 -7.01 5.51 -17.21
N PRO A 122 -7.69 4.46 -16.71
CA PRO A 122 -8.49 4.58 -15.49
C PRO A 122 -7.69 5.15 -14.32
N GLU A 123 -6.47 4.65 -14.11
CA GLU A 123 -5.54 5.03 -13.02
C GLU A 123 -4.99 6.44 -13.19
N GLY A 124 -5.04 7.02 -14.40
CA GLY A 124 -4.79 8.43 -14.68
C GLY A 124 -5.86 9.40 -14.13
N THR A 125 -6.88 8.88 -13.43
CA THR A 125 -7.88 9.65 -12.69
C THR A 125 -7.81 9.34 -11.21
N TYR A 126 -8.17 10.29 -10.34
CA TYR A 126 -8.16 10.06 -8.89
C TYR A 126 -9.04 8.87 -8.48
N VAL A 127 -10.23 8.75 -9.09
CA VAL A 127 -11.17 7.66 -8.80
C VAL A 127 -10.58 6.31 -9.19
N GLY A 128 -10.02 6.19 -10.40
CA GLY A 128 -9.42 4.93 -10.84
C GLY A 128 -8.14 4.60 -10.09
N MET A 129 -7.31 5.59 -9.75
CA MET A 129 -6.12 5.43 -8.92
C MET A 129 -6.46 4.81 -7.55
N VAL A 130 -7.45 5.36 -6.85
CA VAL A 130 -7.85 4.86 -5.53
C VAL A 130 -8.51 3.47 -5.63
N ARG A 131 -9.30 3.21 -6.67
CA ARG A 131 -9.88 1.89 -6.95
C ARG A 131 -8.80 0.85 -7.18
N HIS A 132 -7.84 1.14 -8.06
CA HIS A 132 -6.69 0.28 -8.31
C HIS A 132 -5.95 -0.04 -7.02
N ASN A 133 -5.65 0.97 -6.21
CA ASN A 133 -4.95 0.78 -4.94
C ASN A 133 -5.71 -0.16 -3.99
N VAL A 134 -7.00 0.11 -3.73
CA VAL A 134 -7.75 -0.74 -2.78
C VAL A 134 -7.93 -2.16 -3.30
N ASP A 135 -8.17 -2.33 -4.61
CA ASP A 135 -8.34 -3.65 -5.21
C ASP A 135 -7.03 -4.46 -5.15
N THR A 136 -5.90 -3.82 -5.46
CA THR A 136 -4.55 -4.42 -5.36
C THR A 136 -4.21 -4.82 -3.92
N ILE A 137 -4.47 -3.93 -2.95
CA ILE A 137 -4.21 -4.20 -1.53
C ILE A 137 -5.04 -5.39 -1.05
N VAL A 138 -6.34 -5.38 -1.33
CA VAL A 138 -7.26 -6.41 -0.83
C VAL A 138 -6.97 -7.76 -1.47
N ALA A 139 -6.73 -7.81 -2.79
CA ALA A 139 -6.40 -9.05 -3.49
C ALA A 139 -5.13 -9.68 -2.92
N ALA A 140 -4.06 -8.89 -2.75
CA ALA A 140 -2.78 -9.39 -2.25
C ALA A 140 -2.86 -9.87 -0.79
N LEU A 141 -3.61 -9.17 0.07
CA LEU A 141 -3.76 -9.57 1.48
C LEU A 141 -4.68 -10.79 1.66
N LEU A 142 -5.60 -11.03 0.74
CA LEU A 142 -6.48 -12.20 0.73
C LEU A 142 -5.92 -13.39 -0.06
N GLY A 143 -4.85 -13.19 -0.84
CA GLY A 143 -4.26 -14.22 -1.71
C GLY A 143 -5.12 -14.57 -2.92
N GLU A 144 -5.80 -13.58 -3.50
CA GLU A 144 -6.68 -13.72 -4.68
C GLU A 144 -5.94 -13.60 -6.02
#